data_AF-A0A2H3JCM8-F1
#
_entry.id   AF-A0A2H3JCM8-F1
#
_cell.length_a   1.000
_cell.length_b   1.000
_cell.length_c   1.000
_cell.angle_alpha   90.00
_cell.angle_beta   90.00
_cell.angle_gamma   90.00
#
_symmetry.space_group_name_H-M   'P 1'
#
loop_
_entity.id
_entity.type
_entity.pdbx_description
1 polymer ?
#
loop_
_entity_poly.entity_id
_entity_poly.type
_entity_poly.pdbx_seq_one_letter_code
_entity_poly.pdbx_strand_id
1 'polypeptide(L)'
;MKYPLAIVNKLLEVYGPDIMVGYDIACAFGCTLAKSSLGPTARKLRYAGVVPAFHGHSHNRGCQVHWHPMYLEGVGKEDFEGCERCFSESNALASGTRLASHFHRQQAIEEFFTFWGEQKHIESGTFIFSNYKQALGIIEQDSKILAALSMELKVGPADYEAYLQQEKEFLWSLKTEPLEVVQKADYMDALRRL
;
A
#
# COMPACT_ATOMS: atom_id res chain seq x y z
N MET A 1 -16.95 -1.12 -7.43
CA MET A 1 -16.50 -1.71 -6.15
C MET A 1 -17.34 -1.14 -5.02
N LYS A 2 -18.33 -1.88 -4.49
CA LYS A 2 -19.21 -1.38 -3.41
C LYS A 2 -18.64 -1.64 -2.01
N TYR A 3 -18.09 -2.83 -1.75
CA TYR A 3 -17.56 -3.20 -0.44
C TYR A 3 -16.37 -2.35 0.03
N PRO A 4 -15.32 -2.11 -0.79
CA PRO A 4 -14.21 -1.26 -0.35
C PRO A 4 -14.64 0.19 -0.05
N LEU A 5 -15.62 0.74 -0.79
CA LEU A 5 -16.18 2.06 -0.49
C LEU A 5 -16.92 2.08 0.85
N ALA A 6 -17.73 1.05 1.14
CA ALA A 6 -18.43 0.94 2.42
C ALA A 6 -17.45 0.81 3.60
N ILE A 7 -16.39 0.02 3.43
CA ILE A 7 -15.31 -0.13 4.42
C ILE A 7 -14.63 1.22 4.66
N VAL A 8 -14.18 1.91 3.61
CA VAL A 8 -13.55 3.23 3.76
C VAL A 8 -14.50 4.23 4.41
N ASN A 9 -15.78 4.27 4.03
CA ASN A 9 -16.74 5.14 4.71
C ASN A 9 -16.78 4.88 6.21
N LYS A 10 -16.82 3.59 6.61
CA LYS A 10 -16.82 3.23 8.03
C LYS A 10 -15.52 3.60 8.73
N LEU A 11 -14.37 3.40 8.09
CA LEU A 11 -13.08 3.78 8.66
C LEU A 11 -12.98 5.30 8.86
N LEU A 12 -13.45 6.10 7.90
CA LEU A 12 -13.49 7.55 8.00
C LEU A 12 -14.41 8.04 9.13
N GLU A 13 -15.55 7.37 9.33
CA GLU A 13 -16.46 7.68 10.44
C GLU A 13 -15.86 7.35 11.82
N VAL A 14 -15.13 6.24 11.93
CA VAL A 14 -14.61 5.72 13.20
C VAL A 14 -13.32 6.41 13.62
N TYR A 15 -12.37 6.55 12.70
CA TYR A 15 -11.02 7.03 12.99
C TYR A 15 -10.81 8.50 12.62
N GLY A 16 -11.65 9.07 11.76
CA GLY A 16 -11.58 10.47 11.39
C GLY A 16 -10.44 10.78 10.42
N PRO A 17 -9.70 11.88 10.62
CA PRO A 17 -8.69 12.35 9.67
C PRO A 17 -7.38 11.55 9.75
N ASP A 18 -6.56 11.68 8.70
CA ASP A 18 -5.16 11.19 8.63
C ASP A 18 -5.01 9.66 8.70
N ILE A 19 -6.02 8.93 8.27
CA ILE A 19 -5.92 7.48 8.15
C ILE A 19 -5.24 7.06 6.85
N MET A 20 -4.38 6.04 6.97
CA MET A 20 -3.77 5.34 5.84
C MET A 20 -4.28 3.90 5.80
N VAL A 21 -4.77 3.46 4.64
CA VAL A 21 -5.40 2.14 4.51
C VAL A 21 -4.68 1.33 3.43
N GLY A 22 -4.21 0.15 3.83
CA GLY A 22 -3.62 -0.85 2.94
C GLY A 22 -4.67 -1.50 2.05
N TYR A 23 -4.39 -1.58 0.74
CA TYR A 23 -5.14 -2.38 -0.22
C TYR A 23 -4.28 -2.68 -1.45
N ASP A 24 -4.23 -3.94 -1.89
CA ASP A 24 -3.39 -4.40 -3.02
C ASP A 24 -3.53 -3.52 -4.26
N ILE A 25 -4.75 -3.05 -4.51
CA ILE A 25 -5.07 -2.17 -5.64
C ILE A 25 -5.35 -0.73 -5.22
N ALA A 26 -4.79 -0.25 -4.11
CA ALA A 26 -4.99 1.10 -3.59
C ALA A 26 -4.78 2.17 -4.67
N CYS A 27 -3.81 1.97 -5.57
CA CYS A 27 -3.53 2.86 -6.69
C CYS A 27 -4.71 3.03 -7.66
N ALA A 28 -5.41 1.95 -8.00
CA ALA A 28 -6.58 1.98 -8.87
C ALA A 28 -7.85 2.35 -8.09
N PHE A 29 -7.95 1.86 -6.85
CA PHE A 29 -9.07 2.14 -5.97
C PHE A 29 -9.13 3.62 -5.58
N GLY A 30 -8.00 4.31 -5.41
CA GLY A 30 -7.94 5.74 -5.16
C GLY A 30 -8.69 6.56 -6.21
N CYS A 31 -8.58 6.19 -7.50
CA CYS A 31 -9.37 6.80 -8.57
C CYS A 31 -10.87 6.54 -8.42
N THR A 32 -11.25 5.34 -7.99
CA THR A 32 -12.65 4.96 -7.74
C THR A 32 -13.23 5.75 -6.56
N LEU A 33 -12.48 5.84 -5.45
CA LEU A 33 -12.86 6.59 -4.26
C LEU A 33 -13.04 8.08 -4.58
N ALA A 34 -12.08 8.68 -5.28
CA ALA A 34 -12.12 10.09 -5.66
C ALA A 34 -13.32 10.46 -6.54
N LYS A 35 -13.78 9.54 -7.40
CA LYS A 35 -14.95 9.72 -8.28
C LYS A 35 -16.28 9.32 -7.62
N SER A 36 -16.25 8.74 -6.42
CA SER A 36 -17.45 8.36 -5.68
C SER A 36 -18.02 9.53 -4.89
N SER A 37 -19.22 9.34 -4.32
CA SER A 37 -19.81 10.29 -3.37
C SER A 37 -18.96 10.53 -2.12
N LEU A 38 -18.02 9.63 -1.81
CA LEU A 38 -17.11 9.75 -0.66
C LEU A 38 -15.88 10.60 -0.97
N GLY A 39 -15.59 10.90 -2.23
CA GLY A 39 -14.38 11.63 -2.64
C GLY A 39 -14.16 12.95 -1.89
N PRO A 40 -15.17 13.83 -1.74
CA PRO A 40 -15.04 15.05 -0.95
C PRO A 40 -14.69 14.80 0.52
N THR A 41 -15.35 13.82 1.15
CA THR A 41 -15.12 13.46 2.56
C THR A 41 -13.74 12.85 2.76
N ALA A 42 -13.34 11.91 1.92
CA ALA A 42 -12.02 11.29 1.95
C ALA A 42 -10.90 12.34 1.80
N ARG A 43 -11.08 13.32 0.89
CA ARG A 43 -10.14 14.43 0.73
C ARG A 43 -10.12 15.35 1.96
N LYS A 44 -11.29 15.71 2.49
CA LYS A 44 -11.40 16.55 3.70
C LYS A 44 -10.69 15.91 4.90
N LEU A 45 -10.80 14.59 5.02
CA LEU A 45 -10.20 13.80 6.09
C LEU A 45 -8.77 13.33 5.77
N ARG A 46 -8.18 13.76 4.65
CA ARG A 46 -6.79 13.41 4.26
C ARG A 46 -6.53 11.90 4.24
N TYR A 47 -7.51 11.14 3.76
CA TYR A 47 -7.36 9.71 3.51
C TYR A 47 -6.19 9.43 2.55
N ALA A 48 -5.36 8.45 2.89
CA ALA A 48 -4.37 7.89 1.97
C ALA A 48 -4.57 6.38 1.79
N GLY A 49 -4.40 5.91 0.55
CA GLY A 49 -4.32 4.49 0.26
C GLY A 49 -2.86 4.07 0.14
N VAL A 50 -2.54 2.85 0.57
CA VAL A 50 -1.20 2.26 0.51
C VAL A 50 -1.29 0.91 -0.19
N VAL A 51 -0.39 0.61 -1.11
CA VAL A 51 -0.24 -0.76 -1.64
C VAL A 51 0.70 -1.50 -0.70
N PRO A 52 0.29 -2.63 -0.09
CA PRO A 52 1.11 -3.38 0.86
C PRO A 52 2.50 -3.75 0.32
N ALA A 53 3.49 -3.87 1.20
CA ALA A 53 4.90 -3.92 0.81
C ALA A 53 5.25 -5.10 -0.12
N PHE A 54 4.65 -6.28 0.11
CA PHE A 54 4.86 -7.45 -0.72
C PHE A 54 4.24 -7.26 -2.11
N HIS A 55 2.99 -6.82 -2.15
CA HIS A 55 2.25 -6.59 -3.41
C HIS A 55 2.81 -5.41 -4.21
N GLY A 56 3.31 -4.39 -3.53
CA GLY A 56 3.77 -3.15 -4.15
C GLY A 56 4.94 -3.39 -5.11
N HIS A 57 5.83 -4.33 -4.83
CA HIS A 57 6.91 -4.70 -5.75
C HIS A 57 6.41 -5.38 -7.04
N SER A 58 5.20 -5.93 -7.05
CA SER A 58 4.57 -6.49 -8.25
C SER A 58 3.96 -5.43 -9.16
N HIS A 59 3.87 -4.18 -8.70
CA HIS A 59 3.37 -3.07 -9.51
C HIS A 59 4.51 -2.44 -10.33
N ASN A 60 4.18 -1.76 -11.43
CA ASN A 60 5.18 -1.01 -12.19
C ASN A 60 5.85 0.06 -11.32
N ARG A 61 7.10 0.44 -11.67
CA ARG A 61 7.90 1.40 -10.90
C ARG A 61 7.18 2.71 -10.64
N GLY A 62 6.43 3.22 -11.62
CA GLY A 62 5.64 4.45 -11.48
C GLY A 62 4.57 4.35 -10.40
N CYS A 63 3.96 3.18 -10.21
CA CYS A 63 3.06 2.93 -9.10
C CYS A 63 3.81 2.80 -7.76
N GLN A 64 4.95 2.13 -7.73
CA GLN A 64 5.74 1.93 -6.51
C GLN A 64 6.11 3.27 -5.86
N VAL A 65 6.69 4.20 -6.62
CA VAL A 65 7.15 5.51 -6.10
C VAL A 65 6.03 6.43 -5.59
N HIS A 66 4.77 6.07 -5.81
CA HIS A 66 3.59 6.84 -5.34
C HIS A 66 2.76 6.13 -4.27
N TRP A 67 2.81 4.80 -4.19
CA TRP A 67 1.85 4.02 -3.41
C TRP A 67 2.48 2.97 -2.48
N HIS A 68 3.77 2.66 -2.66
CA HIS A 68 4.46 1.70 -1.81
C HIS A 68 4.82 2.35 -0.46
N PRO A 69 4.67 1.66 0.70
CA PRO A 69 4.84 2.23 2.03
C PRO A 69 6.21 2.89 2.24
N MET A 70 7.27 2.35 1.61
CA MET A 70 8.62 2.95 1.63
C MET A 70 8.67 4.43 1.19
N TYR A 71 7.77 4.86 0.29
CA TYR A 71 7.74 6.23 -0.25
C TYR A 71 6.63 7.09 0.35
N LEU A 72 5.94 6.60 1.40
CA LEU A 72 4.84 7.30 2.04
C LEU A 72 5.21 7.66 3.47
N GLU A 73 5.16 8.97 3.76
CA GLU A 73 5.35 9.45 5.12
C GLU A 73 4.14 9.10 6.00
N GLY A 74 4.38 8.78 7.27
CA GLY A 74 3.32 8.52 8.25
C GLY A 74 2.89 7.06 8.41
N VAL A 75 3.31 6.15 7.52
CA VAL A 75 3.02 4.71 7.66
C VAL A 75 3.91 3.99 8.68
N GLY A 76 5.03 4.61 9.07
CA GLY A 76 6.00 4.00 9.97
C GLY A 76 6.66 2.77 9.35
N LYS A 77 6.69 1.65 10.08
CA LYS A 77 7.24 0.36 9.63
C LYS A 77 6.16 -0.70 9.40
N GLU A 78 4.93 -0.27 9.20
CA GLU A 78 3.83 -1.14 8.80
C GLU A 78 4.04 -1.64 7.36
N ASP A 79 3.79 -2.94 7.14
CA ASP A 79 3.87 -3.57 5.81
C ASP A 79 2.50 -3.68 5.13
N PHE A 80 1.42 -3.52 5.90
CA PHE A 80 0.02 -3.61 5.49
C PHE A 80 -0.41 -5.00 5.00
N GLU A 81 0.33 -6.06 5.33
CA GLU A 81 0.04 -7.46 4.95
C GLU A 81 -0.83 -8.19 5.99
N GLY A 82 -1.54 -7.44 6.84
CA GLY A 82 -2.32 -8.00 7.95
C GLY A 82 -3.50 -8.86 7.49
N CYS A 83 -4.11 -8.53 6.35
CA CYS A 83 -5.25 -9.26 5.80
C CYS A 83 -4.86 -10.66 5.35
N GLU A 84 -3.72 -10.81 4.67
CA GLU A 84 -3.18 -12.08 4.17
C GLU A 84 -2.87 -13.03 5.32
N ARG A 85 -2.31 -12.51 6.42
CA ARG A 85 -2.07 -13.28 7.66
C ARG A 85 -3.39 -13.77 8.25
N CYS A 86 -4.39 -12.89 8.33
CA CYS A 86 -5.73 -13.24 8.79
C CYS A 86 -6.36 -14.34 7.91
N PHE A 87 -6.28 -14.20 6.58
CA PHE A 87 -6.81 -15.19 5.64
C PHE A 87 -6.10 -16.53 5.77
N SER A 88 -4.77 -16.51 5.91
CA SER A 88 -3.96 -17.71 6.13
C SER A 88 -4.41 -18.48 7.37
N GLU A 89 -4.54 -17.80 8.51
CA GLU A 89 -5.00 -18.40 9.76
C GLU A 89 -6.45 -18.89 9.66
N SER A 90 -7.33 -18.14 8.98
CA SER A 90 -8.74 -18.50 8.80
C SER A 90 -8.95 -19.82 8.05
N ASN A 91 -7.97 -20.27 7.27
CA ASN A 91 -8.03 -21.57 6.60
C ASN A 91 -8.17 -22.75 7.59
N ALA A 92 -7.74 -22.57 8.84
CA ALA A 92 -7.92 -23.58 9.88
C ALA A 92 -9.40 -23.91 10.13
N LEU A 93 -10.32 -22.97 9.86
CA LEU A 93 -11.77 -23.20 9.98
C LEU A 93 -12.32 -24.19 8.95
N ALA A 94 -11.64 -24.38 7.82
CA ALA A 94 -12.18 -25.14 6.70
C ALA A 94 -12.44 -26.61 7.07
N SER A 95 -11.53 -27.24 7.81
CA SER A 95 -11.67 -28.64 8.22
C SER A 95 -12.79 -28.83 9.25
N GLY A 96 -12.88 -27.95 10.25
CA GLY A 96 -13.88 -28.01 11.32
C GLY A 96 -15.29 -27.65 10.88
N THR A 97 -15.43 -26.78 9.88
CA THR A 97 -16.76 -26.30 9.42
C THR A 97 -17.33 -27.07 8.23
N ARG A 98 -16.58 -28.01 7.64
CA ARG A 98 -16.98 -28.71 6.41
C ARG A 98 -18.31 -29.46 6.52
N LEU A 99 -18.56 -30.09 7.67
CA LEU A 99 -19.77 -30.87 7.95
C LEU A 99 -20.71 -30.16 8.93
N ALA A 100 -20.39 -28.91 9.30
CA ALA A 100 -21.21 -28.14 10.21
C ALA A 100 -22.50 -27.67 9.51
N SER A 101 -23.60 -27.62 10.25
CA SER A 101 -24.79 -26.89 9.80
C SER A 101 -24.46 -25.42 9.54
N HIS A 102 -25.27 -24.74 8.73
CA HIS A 102 -25.12 -23.30 8.48
C HIS A 102 -24.92 -22.47 9.76
N PHE A 103 -25.75 -22.70 10.78
CA PHE A 103 -25.68 -22.01 12.06
C PHE A 103 -24.31 -22.19 12.75
N HIS A 104 -23.91 -23.45 13.01
CA HIS A 104 -22.61 -23.74 13.64
C HIS A 104 -21.41 -23.25 12.82
N ARG A 105 -21.49 -23.25 11.48
CA ARG A 105 -20.44 -22.67 10.64
C ARG A 105 -20.31 -21.17 10.83
N GLN A 106 -21.42 -20.45 10.90
CA GLN A 106 -21.40 -19.01 11.18
C GLN A 106 -20.85 -18.72 12.57
N GLN A 107 -21.28 -19.48 13.58
CA GLN A 107 -20.78 -19.35 14.94
C GLN A 107 -19.26 -19.55 15.01
N ALA A 108 -18.73 -20.59 14.36
CA ALA A 108 -17.28 -20.84 14.34
C ALA A 108 -16.49 -19.71 13.64
N ILE A 109 -17.05 -19.12 12.58
CA ILE A 109 -16.44 -17.98 11.89
C ILE A 109 -16.43 -16.74 12.82
N GLU A 110 -17.55 -16.46 13.49
CA GLU A 110 -17.68 -15.33 14.42
C GLU A 110 -16.73 -15.46 15.62
N GLU A 111 -16.66 -16.64 16.23
CA GLU A 111 -15.75 -16.93 17.34
C GLU A 111 -14.30 -16.74 16.93
N PHE A 112 -13.90 -17.23 15.75
CA PHE A 112 -12.55 -17.05 15.23
C PHE A 112 -12.18 -15.58 15.04
N PHE A 113 -13.03 -14.80 14.35
CA PHE A 113 -12.72 -13.38 14.11
C PHE A 113 -12.78 -12.53 15.37
N THR A 114 -13.63 -12.89 16.34
CA THR A 114 -13.67 -12.25 17.66
C THR A 114 -12.35 -12.47 18.39
N PHE A 115 -11.92 -13.73 18.52
CA PHE A 115 -10.66 -14.08 19.17
C PHE A 115 -9.45 -13.47 18.46
N TRP A 116 -9.42 -13.53 17.13
CA TRP A 116 -8.36 -12.94 16.32
C TRP A 116 -8.24 -11.43 16.54
N GLY A 117 -9.38 -10.72 16.63
CA GLY A 117 -9.42 -9.30 16.93
C GLY A 117 -8.86 -8.97 18.32
N GLU A 118 -9.22 -9.75 19.34
CA GLU A 118 -8.66 -9.61 20.70
C GLU A 118 -7.15 -9.84 20.72
N GLN A 119 -6.69 -10.91 20.06
CA GLN A 119 -5.26 -11.20 19.96
C GLN A 119 -4.50 -10.07 19.27
N LYS A 120 -5.03 -9.53 18.16
CA LYS A 120 -4.39 -8.39 17.47
C LYS A 120 -4.37 -7.13 18.31
N HIS A 121 -5.42 -6.87 19.06
CA HIS A 121 -5.44 -5.74 19.98
C HIS A 121 -4.33 -5.87 21.04
N ILE A 122 -4.16 -7.06 21.63
CA ILE A 122 -3.10 -7.35 22.61
C ILE A 122 -1.71 -7.20 21.98
N GLU A 123 -1.52 -7.76 20.78
CA GLU A 123 -0.23 -7.74 20.06
C GLU A 123 0.17 -6.33 19.59
N SER A 124 -0.79 -5.41 19.40
CA SER A 124 -0.55 -4.07 18.86
C SER A 124 0.51 -3.27 19.66
N GLY A 125 0.49 -3.38 20.99
CA GLY A 125 1.47 -2.71 21.84
C GLY A 125 2.90 -3.23 21.61
N THR A 126 3.05 -4.55 21.53
CA THR A 126 4.34 -5.19 21.23
C THR A 126 4.82 -4.87 19.82
N PHE A 127 3.90 -4.82 18.84
CA PHE A 127 4.20 -4.43 17.47
C PHE A 127 4.77 -3.00 17.40
N ILE A 128 4.06 -2.03 17.98
CA ILE A 128 4.50 -0.62 18.02
C ILE A 128 5.85 -0.49 18.74
N PHE A 129 5.99 -1.12 19.91
CA PHE A 129 7.24 -1.05 20.68
C PHE A 129 8.44 -1.66 19.94
N SER A 130 8.23 -2.80 19.28
CA SER A 130 9.29 -3.47 18.52
C SER A 130 9.71 -2.66 17.30
N ASN A 131 8.74 -2.09 16.57
CA ASN A 131 9.01 -1.21 15.43
C ASN A 131 9.70 0.09 15.85
N TYR A 132 9.33 0.66 17.01
CA TYR A 132 10.02 1.83 17.56
C TYR A 132 11.49 1.54 17.85
N LYS A 133 11.79 0.43 18.54
CA LYS A 133 13.18 0.02 18.79
C LYS A 133 13.95 -0.23 17.50
N GLN A 134 13.31 -0.87 16.51
CA GLN A 134 13.92 -1.10 15.21
C GLN A 134 14.24 0.23 14.51
N ALA A 135 13.32 1.20 14.54
CA ALA A 135 13.54 2.53 13.98
C ALA A 135 14.72 3.26 14.66
N LEU A 136 14.83 3.18 15.98
CA LEU A 136 15.97 3.75 16.71
C LEU A 136 17.30 3.11 16.28
N GLY A 137 17.34 1.78 16.15
CA GLY A 137 18.53 1.05 15.70
C GLY A 137 18.95 1.44 14.28
N ILE A 138 17.98 1.55 13.37
CA ILE A 138 18.19 2.02 11.99
C ILE A 138 18.75 3.44 12.01
N ILE A 139 18.17 4.36 12.77
CA ILE A 139 18.66 5.74 12.84
C ILE A 139 20.10 5.77 13.37
N GLU A 140 20.43 5.01 14.40
CA GLU A 140 21.77 4.98 14.98
C GLU A 140 22.83 4.41 14.02
N GLN A 141 22.49 3.36 13.28
CA GLN A 141 23.42 2.65 12.39
C GLN A 141 23.46 3.28 11.00
N ASP A 142 22.31 3.43 10.36
CA ASP A 142 22.21 3.80 8.95
C ASP A 142 22.48 5.28 8.74
N SER A 143 22.29 6.15 9.73
CA SER A 143 22.68 7.57 9.59
C SER A 143 24.19 7.74 9.38
N LYS A 144 25.01 6.86 9.96
CA LYS A 144 26.47 6.88 9.79
C LYS A 144 26.85 6.42 8.39
N ILE A 145 26.20 5.35 7.91
CA ILE A 145 26.39 4.81 6.57
C ILE A 145 25.94 5.85 5.53
N LEU A 146 24.76 6.42 5.72
CA LEU A 146 24.21 7.47 4.85
C LEU A 146 25.15 8.67 4.81
N ALA A 147 25.68 9.14 5.94
CA ALA A 147 26.64 10.25 5.97
C ALA A 147 27.91 9.95 5.19
N ALA A 148 28.46 8.73 5.31
CA ALA A 148 29.64 8.31 4.53
C ALA A 148 29.35 8.30 3.02
N LEU A 149 28.23 7.69 2.61
CA LEU A 149 27.79 7.66 1.21
C LEU A 149 27.49 9.05 0.66
N SER A 150 26.90 9.93 1.48
CA SER A 150 26.60 11.33 1.13
C SER A 150 27.88 12.09 0.76
N MET A 151 28.94 11.92 1.55
CA MET A 151 30.24 12.54 1.29
C MET A 151 30.90 11.97 0.03
N GLU A 152 30.86 10.64 -0.14
CA GLU A 152 31.45 9.95 -1.29
C GLU A 152 30.78 10.38 -2.61
N LEU A 153 29.44 10.38 -2.62
CA LEU A 153 28.63 10.70 -3.79
C LEU A 153 28.41 12.20 -3.98
N LYS A 154 28.84 13.03 -3.01
CA LYS A 154 28.66 14.50 -2.98
C LYS A 154 27.20 14.91 -3.10
N VAL A 155 26.33 14.21 -2.37
CA VAL A 155 24.89 14.43 -2.32
C VAL A 155 24.47 14.78 -0.89
N GLY A 156 23.31 15.43 -0.75
CA GLY A 156 22.70 15.74 0.53
C GLY A 156 21.19 15.48 0.55
N PRO A 157 20.52 15.78 1.67
CA PRO A 157 19.09 15.52 1.85
C PRO A 157 18.19 16.10 0.75
N ALA A 158 18.52 17.29 0.24
CA ALA A 158 17.77 17.92 -0.85
C ALA A 158 17.87 17.13 -2.17
N ASP A 159 19.01 16.49 -2.42
CA ASP A 159 19.22 15.68 -3.62
C ASP A 159 18.37 14.41 -3.57
N TYR A 160 18.15 13.80 -2.40
CA TYR A 160 17.35 12.57 -2.27
C TYR A 160 15.91 12.80 -2.70
N GLU A 161 15.30 13.87 -2.18
CA GLU A 161 13.95 14.27 -2.55
C GLU A 161 13.88 14.69 -4.02
N ALA A 162 14.90 15.42 -4.50
CA ALA A 162 14.97 15.81 -5.90
C ALA A 162 15.07 14.60 -6.84
N TYR A 163 15.85 13.58 -6.51
CA TYR A 163 15.99 12.36 -7.31
C TYR A 163 14.69 11.57 -7.36
N LEU A 164 13.99 11.43 -6.22
CA LEU A 164 12.68 10.78 -6.20
C LEU A 164 11.66 11.55 -7.05
N GLN A 165 11.69 12.89 -7.00
CA GLN A 165 10.81 13.73 -7.80
C GLN A 165 11.13 13.63 -9.30
N GLN A 166 12.41 13.67 -9.68
CA GLN A 166 12.87 13.47 -11.05
C GLN A 166 12.46 12.09 -11.58
N GLU A 167 12.57 11.05 -10.76
CA GLU A 167 12.12 9.70 -11.13
C GLU A 167 10.60 9.68 -11.39
N LYS A 168 9.80 10.31 -10.52
CA LYS A 168 8.35 10.43 -10.72
C LYS A 168 8.00 11.13 -12.01
N GLU A 169 8.66 12.25 -12.31
CA GLU A 169 8.45 13.04 -13.53
C GLU A 169 8.86 12.28 -14.79
N PHE A 170 10.03 11.63 -14.75
CA PHE A 170 10.51 10.79 -15.83
C PHE A 170 9.52 9.66 -16.13
N LEU A 171 9.12 8.89 -15.12
CA LEU A 171 8.16 7.78 -15.28
C LEU A 171 6.78 8.27 -15.74
N TRP A 172 6.37 9.47 -15.33
CA TRP A 172 5.14 10.08 -15.83
C TRP A 172 5.22 10.43 -17.31
N SER A 173 6.36 10.98 -17.75
CA SER A 173 6.59 11.34 -19.16
C SER A 173 6.51 10.12 -20.10
N LEU A 174 6.86 8.93 -19.60
CA LEU A 174 6.82 7.68 -20.34
C LEU A 174 5.42 7.06 -20.48
N LYS A 175 4.39 7.59 -19.82
CA LYS A 175 3.03 7.04 -19.95
C LYS A 175 2.42 7.24 -21.34
N THR A 176 2.92 8.22 -22.08
CA THR A 176 2.52 8.44 -23.48
C THR A 176 3.76 8.23 -24.32
N GLU A 177 3.67 7.31 -25.27
CA GLU A 177 4.77 7.04 -26.17
C GLU A 177 5.02 8.29 -27.05
N PRO A 178 6.29 8.74 -27.23
CA PRO A 178 6.57 9.91 -28.04
C PRO A 178 6.00 9.75 -29.45
N LEU A 179 5.42 10.83 -29.99
CA LEU A 179 4.76 10.80 -31.30
C LEU A 179 5.65 10.21 -32.40
N GLU A 180 6.95 10.51 -32.36
CA GLU A 180 7.96 10.01 -33.30
C GLU A 180 8.14 8.48 -33.23
N VAL A 181 8.00 7.88 -32.05
CA VAL A 181 8.09 6.43 -31.86
C VAL A 181 6.84 5.76 -32.39
N VAL A 182 5.66 6.32 -32.05
CA VAL A 182 4.36 5.85 -32.57
C VAL A 182 4.35 5.90 -34.10
N GLN A 183 4.78 7.02 -34.69
CA GLN A 183 4.86 7.18 -36.15
C GLN A 183 5.82 6.18 -36.81
N LYS A 184 6.96 5.87 -36.19
CA LYS A 184 7.89 4.84 -36.70
C LYS A 184 7.28 3.44 -36.61
N ALA A 185 6.60 3.12 -35.51
CA ALA A 185 5.89 1.85 -35.35
C ALA A 185 4.79 1.71 -36.42
N ASP A 186 3.95 2.74 -36.58
CA ASP A 186 2.89 2.78 -37.58
C ASP A 186 3.45 2.62 -39.02
N TYR A 187 4.56 3.29 -39.32
CA TYR A 187 5.24 3.16 -40.61
C TYR A 187 5.77 1.74 -40.85
N MET A 188 6.39 1.12 -39.85
CA MET A 188 6.88 -0.26 -39.94
C MET A 188 5.75 -1.26 -40.11
N ASP A 189 4.62 -1.05 -39.42
CA ASP A 189 3.41 -1.87 -39.60
C ASP A 189 2.78 -1.68 -40.98
N ALA A 190 2.80 -0.46 -41.52
CA ALA A 190 2.37 -0.19 -42.89
C ALA A 190 3.28 -0.91 -43.92
N LEU A 191 4.60 -0.89 -43.72
CA LEU A 191 5.55 -1.60 -44.59
C LEU A 191 5.36 -3.12 -44.59
N ARG A 192 4.96 -3.72 -43.45
CA ARG A 192 4.69 -5.17 -43.35
C ARG A 192 3.39 -5.61 -44.06
N ARG A 193 2.52 -4.67 -44.40
CA ARG A 193 1.24 -4.93 -45.09
C ARG A 193 1.35 -4.81 -46.62
N LEU A 194 2.53 -4.41 -47.12
CA LEU A 194 2.90 -4.44 -48.54
C LEU A 194 3.54 -5.79 -48.89
#